data_AF-A0A804MFL6-F1
#
_entry.id   AF-A0A804MFL6-F1
#
_cell.length_a   1.000
_cell.length_b   1.000
_cell.length_c   1.000
_cell.angle_alpha   90.00
_cell.angle_beta   90.00
_cell.angle_gamma   90.00
#
_symmetry.space_group_name_H-M   'P 1'
#
loop_
_entity.id
_entity.type
_entity.pdbx_description
1 polymer ?
#
loop_
_entity_poly.entity_id
_entity_poly.type
_entity_poly.pdbx_seq_one_letter_code
_entity_poly.pdbx_strand_id
1 'polypeptide(L)'
;MPRDILALVADAGVSFAHKIAAGKDSKAISKHTEVLPESSSATQNEEHHFSKEDIMSSLERAKKRNRAALGTPKVPNVKWEDVGGLEDVKKVILDTIQVNWT
;
A
#
# COMPACT_ATOMS: atom_id res chain seq x y z
N MET A 1 21.57 -11.22 -4.53
CA MET A 1 20.13 -10.90 -4.45
C MET A 1 19.97 -9.44 -4.01
N PRO A 2 19.05 -8.65 -4.59
CA PRO A 2 18.71 -7.32 -4.08
C PRO A 2 18.29 -7.41 -2.61
N ARG A 3 18.76 -6.47 -1.76
CA ARG A 3 18.44 -6.45 -0.31
C ARG A 3 16.94 -6.43 -0.05
N ASP A 4 16.17 -5.81 -0.94
CA ASP A 4 14.71 -5.73 -0.83
C ASP A 4 14.00 -7.08 -0.91
N ILE A 5 14.49 -8.01 -1.74
CA ILE A 5 13.89 -9.34 -1.83
C ILE A 5 14.19 -10.14 -0.57
N LEU A 6 15.40 -10.02 -0.02
CA LEU A 6 15.76 -10.68 1.25
C LEU A 6 14.89 -10.18 2.40
N ALA A 7 14.69 -8.86 2.48
CA ALA A 7 13.81 -8.25 3.48
C ALA A 7 12.35 -8.69 3.30
N LEU A 8 11.86 -8.77 2.07
CA LEU A 8 10.51 -9.26 1.76
C LEU A 8 10.30 -10.70 2.27
N VAL A 9 11.24 -11.60 1.96
CA VAL A 9 11.14 -13.01 2.36
C VAL A 9 11.24 -13.16 3.88
N ALA A 10 12.12 -12.39 4.53
CA ALA A 10 12.22 -12.37 5.99
C ALA A 10 10.92 -11.86 6.63
N ASP A 11 10.36 -10.75 6.15
CA ASP A 11 9.09 -10.19 6.63
C ASP A 11 7.92 -11.18 6.43
N ALA A 12 7.91 -11.91 5.30
CA ALA A 12 6.89 -12.90 5.01
C ALA A 12 7.01 -14.13 5.91
N GLY A 13 8.24 -14.59 6.18
CA GLY A 13 8.51 -15.65 7.15
C GLY A 13 8.09 -15.28 8.57
N VAL A 14 8.37 -14.05 9.01
CA VAL A 14 7.93 -13.54 10.31
C VAL A 14 6.40 -13.45 10.39
N SER A 15 5.74 -12.97 9.32
CA SER A 15 4.28 -12.89 9.27
C SER A 15 3.63 -14.28 9.37
N PHE A 16 4.21 -15.25 8.68
CA PHE A 16 3.79 -16.65 8.74
C PHE A 16 4.04 -17.27 10.13
N ALA A 17 5.22 -17.05 10.72
CA ALA A 17 5.52 -17.50 12.09
C ALA A 17 4.58 -16.86 13.11
N HIS A 18 4.24 -15.59 12.93
CA HIS A 18 3.27 -14.90 13.76
C HIS A 18 1.85 -15.44 13.55
N LYS A 19 1.46 -15.83 12.32
CA LYS A 19 0.20 -16.52 12.04
C LYS A 19 0.09 -17.85 12.77
N ILE A 20 1.20 -18.59 12.87
CA ILE A 20 1.29 -19.84 13.65
C ILE A 20 1.15 -19.55 15.14
N ALA A 21 1.87 -18.55 15.67
CA ALA A 21 1.83 -18.20 17.09
C ALA A 21 0.48 -17.60 17.52
N ALA A 22 -0.12 -16.78 16.65
CA ALA A 22 -1.38 -16.07 16.86
C ALA A 22 -2.61 -16.92 16.52
N GLY A 23 -2.48 -18.25 16.42
CA GLY A 23 -3.61 -19.20 16.44
C GLY A 23 -4.50 -19.10 17.71
N LYS A 24 -4.29 -18.08 18.55
CA LYS A 24 -5.15 -17.64 19.64
C LYS A 24 -5.55 -16.19 19.37
N ASP A 25 -6.82 -16.01 19.04
CA ASP A 25 -7.59 -14.78 19.23
C ASP A 25 -7.34 -13.63 18.23
N SER A 26 -8.20 -13.64 17.23
CA SER A 26 -8.81 -12.49 16.56
C SER A 26 -8.44 -11.09 17.06
N LYS A 27 -8.23 -10.21 16.07
CA LYS A 27 -8.61 -8.80 16.06
C LYS A 27 -7.60 -7.83 16.69
N ALA A 28 -7.38 -6.75 15.95
CA ALA A 28 -6.80 -5.50 16.44
C ALA A 28 -5.29 -5.58 16.74
N ILE A 29 -4.43 -4.59 16.54
CA ILE A 29 -4.56 -3.16 16.30
C ILE A 29 -3.13 -2.66 15.98
N SER A 30 -3.03 -1.51 15.29
CA SER A 30 -1.88 -0.60 15.25
C SER A 30 -0.55 -1.09 14.68
N LYS A 31 -0.09 -0.59 13.52
CA LYS A 31 0.49 0.76 13.34
C LYS A 31 1.59 1.09 14.36
N HIS A 32 2.83 1.12 13.85
CA HIS A 32 4.03 1.72 14.44
C HIS A 32 4.51 1.11 15.75
N THR A 33 5.47 0.20 15.68
CA THR A 33 6.61 0.12 16.59
C THR A 33 7.63 -0.84 15.94
N GLU A 34 8.76 -0.31 15.50
CA GLU A 34 9.97 -1.09 15.21
C GLU A 34 10.54 -1.56 16.55
N VAL A 35 9.97 -2.63 17.11
CA VAL A 35 10.57 -3.34 18.24
C VAL A 35 10.52 -4.82 17.89
N LEU A 36 11.69 -5.30 17.50
CA LEU A 36 12.22 -6.64 17.70
C LEU A 36 11.29 -7.56 18.54
N PRO A 37 10.52 -8.47 17.92
CA PRO A 37 9.94 -9.59 18.65
C PRO A 37 11.05 -10.62 18.81
N GLU A 38 11.84 -10.39 19.86
CA GLU A 38 12.61 -11.43 20.52
C GLU A 38 11.62 -12.43 21.14
N SER A 39 12.09 -13.68 21.32
CA SER A 39 11.44 -14.73 22.10
C SER A 39 10.34 -15.51 21.35
N SER A 40 10.67 -16.67 20.79
CA SER A 40 10.87 -17.95 21.48
C SER A 40 9.57 -18.77 21.56
N SER A 41 9.76 -20.04 21.23
CA SER A 41 9.05 -21.20 21.72
C SER A 41 7.85 -21.75 20.94
N ALA A 42 8.08 -23.00 20.53
CA ALA A 42 7.18 -24.13 20.68
C ALA A 42 6.06 -24.32 19.63
N THR A 43 6.45 -24.97 18.54
CA THR A 43 5.88 -26.26 18.11
C THR A 43 4.44 -26.56 18.57
N GLN A 44 3.47 -26.29 17.70
CA GLN A 44 2.35 -27.21 17.52
C GLN A 44 2.23 -27.51 16.02
N ASN A 45 2.22 -28.81 15.73
CA ASN A 45 2.18 -29.42 14.41
C ASN A 45 0.78 -29.26 13.80
N GLU A 46 0.35 -28.03 13.62
CA GLU A 46 -0.73 -27.72 12.70
C GLU A 46 -0.03 -27.41 11.39
N GLU A 47 -0.45 -28.05 10.29
CA GLU A 47 0.06 -27.78 8.96
C GLU A 47 -0.35 -26.36 8.53
N HIS A 48 0.24 -25.36 9.15
CA HIS A 48 0.07 -23.99 8.77
C HIS A 48 0.81 -23.82 7.46
N HIS A 49 0.06 -23.70 6.38
CA HIS A 49 0.63 -23.47 5.06
C HIS A 49 1.05 -22.01 4.94
N PHE A 50 2.25 -21.78 4.40
CA PHE A 50 2.72 -20.46 4.02
C PHE A 50 1.81 -19.90 2.93
N SER A 51 1.02 -18.86 3.23
CA SER A 51 -0.08 -18.47 2.34
C SER A 51 0.25 -17.19 1.56
N LYS A 52 -0.53 -16.94 0.50
CA LYS A 52 -0.35 -15.77 -0.36
C LYS A 52 -0.45 -14.47 0.43
N GLU A 53 -1.26 -14.45 1.48
CA GLU A 53 -1.50 -13.28 2.34
C GLU A 53 -0.22 -12.86 3.09
N ASP A 54 0.61 -13.83 3.48
CA ASP A 54 1.90 -13.58 4.15
C ASP A 54 2.87 -12.86 3.20
N ILE A 55 2.88 -13.27 1.93
CA ILE A 55 3.65 -12.61 0.87
C ILE A 55 3.07 -11.24 0.54
N MET A 56 1.74 -11.12 0.41
CA MET A 56 1.08 -9.86 0.04
C MET A 56 1.26 -8.79 1.12
N SER A 57 1.09 -9.16 2.39
CA SER A 57 1.32 -8.23 3.51
C SER A 57 2.76 -7.74 3.56
N SER A 58 3.73 -8.63 3.36
CA SER A 58 5.15 -8.29 3.33
C SER A 58 5.53 -7.50 2.08
N LEU A 59 4.89 -7.76 0.94
CA LEU A 59 5.06 -7.00 -0.29
C LEU A 59 4.53 -5.59 -0.16
N GLU A 60 3.37 -5.39 0.49
CA GLU A 60 2.85 -4.06 0.77
C GLU A 60 3.80 -3.27 1.69
N ARG A 61 4.44 -3.95 2.66
CA ARG A 61 5.51 -3.36 3.47
C ARG A 61 6.75 -3.00 2.65
N ALA A 62 7.22 -3.89 1.79
CA ALA A 62 8.36 -3.65 0.90
C ALA A 62 8.08 -2.52 -0.11
N LYS A 63 6.88 -2.47 -0.69
CA LYS A 63 6.41 -1.37 -1.55
C LYS A 63 6.34 -0.06 -0.77
N LYS A 64 5.90 -0.07 0.49
CA LYS A 64 5.87 1.13 1.33
C LYS A 64 7.28 1.67 1.56
N ARG A 65 8.27 0.80 1.83
CA ARG A 65 9.69 1.19 1.94
C ARG A 65 10.21 1.78 0.62
N ASN A 66 9.88 1.15 -0.51
CA ASN A 66 10.25 1.64 -1.83
C ASN A 66 9.60 2.98 -2.18
N ARG A 67 8.30 3.16 -1.89
CA ARG A 67 7.61 4.45 -2.08
C ARG A 67 8.22 5.55 -1.22
N ALA A 68 8.60 5.24 0.01
CA ALA A 68 9.28 6.19 0.89
C ALA A 68 10.67 6.56 0.37
N ALA A 69 11.42 5.58 -0.14
CA ALA A 69 12.76 5.79 -0.70
C ALA A 69 12.74 6.55 -2.04
N LEU A 70 11.79 6.22 -2.91
CA LEU A 70 11.64 6.87 -4.22
C LEU A 70 10.98 8.25 -4.12
N GLY A 71 10.48 8.63 -2.94
CA GLY A 71 9.78 9.90 -2.74
C GLY A 71 8.65 10.09 -3.75
N THR A 72 8.06 9.00 -4.25
CA THR A 72 7.17 9.06 -5.41
C THR A 72 5.99 9.96 -5.04
N PRO A 73 5.77 11.07 -5.76
CA PRO A 73 4.66 11.96 -5.47
C PRO A 73 3.38 11.15 -5.51
N LYS A 74 2.59 11.25 -4.44
CA LYS A 74 1.25 10.68 -4.37
C LYS A 74 0.50 11.18 -5.60
N VAL A 75 0.10 10.27 -6.49
CA VAL A 75 -0.72 10.66 -7.66
C VAL A 75 -1.97 11.36 -7.12
N PRO A 76 -2.16 12.65 -7.43
CA PRO A 76 -3.34 13.37 -6.98
C PRO A 76 -4.56 12.79 -7.68
N ASN A 77 -5.65 12.63 -6.94
CA ASN A 77 -6.95 12.30 -7.52
C ASN A 77 -7.57 13.59 -8.04
N VAL A 78 -7.18 14.01 -9.23
CA VAL A 78 -7.66 15.25 -9.86
C VAL A 78 -9.04 14.99 -10.47
N LYS A 79 -9.99 15.88 -10.21
CA LYS A 79 -11.25 15.95 -10.96
C LYS A 79 -11.13 17.03 -12.03
N TRP A 80 -11.97 16.98 -13.06
CA TRP A 80 -11.91 17.97 -14.14
C TRP A 80 -12.19 19.39 -13.65
N GLU A 81 -12.96 19.53 -12.57
CA GLU A 81 -13.22 20.81 -11.90
C GLU A 81 -11.99 21.36 -11.16
N ASP A 82 -10.95 20.56 -10.93
CA ASP A 82 -9.68 21.05 -10.39
C ASP A 82 -8.79 21.66 -11.47
N VAL A 83 -9.12 21.45 -12.76
CA VAL A 83 -8.36 21.97 -13.89
C VAL A 83 -8.76 23.42 -14.13
N GLY A 84 -7.99 24.36 -13.58
CA GLY A 84 -8.18 25.78 -13.83
C GLY A 84 -8.18 26.11 -15.34
N GLY A 85 -9.10 26.99 -15.75
CA GLY A 85 -9.26 27.43 -17.14
C GLY A 85 -10.23 26.61 -17.97
N LEU A 86 -10.75 25.50 -17.45
CA LEU A 86 -11.78 24.71 -18.16
C LEU A 86 -13.05 25.53 -18.40
N GLU A 87 -13.45 26.34 -17.41
CA GLU A 87 -14.57 27.27 -17.50
C GLU A 87 -14.30 28.40 -18.50
N ASP A 88 -13.06 28.88 -18.60
CA ASP A 88 -12.66 29.92 -19.54
C ASP A 88 -12.74 29.41 -20.98
N VAL A 89 -12.25 28.20 -21.24
CA VAL A 89 -12.38 27.53 -22.54
C VAL A 89 -13.86 27.31 -22.87
N LYS A 90 -14.66 26.85 -21.91
CA LYS A 90 -16.11 26.70 -22.08
C LYS A 90 -16.77 28.03 -22.44
N LYS A 91 -16.39 29.13 -21.78
CA LYS A 91 -16.91 30.47 -22.08
C LYS A 91 -16.51 30.94 -23.47
N VAL A 92 -15.24 30.79 -23.87
CA VAL A 92 -14.76 31.20 -25.20
C VAL A 92 -15.49 30.44 -26.32
N ILE A 93 -15.73 29.14 -26.13
CA ILE A 93 -16.51 28.34 -27.07
C ILE A 93 -17.96 28.85 -27.16
N LEU A 94 -18.60 29.08 -26.01
CA LEU A 94 -19.97 29.61 -25.95
C LEU A 94 -20.09 31.02 -26.56
N ASP A 95 -19.10 31.87 -26.37
CA ASP A 95 -19.06 33.22 -26.94
C ASP A 95 -18.86 33.15 -28.46
N THR A 96 -17.94 32.30 -28.92
CA THR A 96 -17.69 32.12 -30.36
C THR A 96 -18.94 31.62 -31.08
N ILE A 97 -19.62 30.60 -30.55
CA ILE A 97 -20.88 30.17 -31.16
C ILE A 97 -21.89 31.30 -31.14
N GLN A 98 -22.14 31.96 -30.00
CA GLN A 98 -23.17 33.00 -29.90
C GLN A 98 -22.92 34.15 -30.89
N VAL A 99 -21.67 34.57 -31.06
CA VAL A 99 -21.27 35.61 -32.01
C VAL A 99 -21.43 35.14 -33.46
N ASN A 100 -21.17 33.87 -33.76
CA ASN A 100 -21.34 33.33 -35.12
C ASN A 100 -22.81 33.07 -35.51
N TRP A 101 -23.72 32.93 -34.54
CA TRP A 101 -25.15 32.68 -34.79
C TRP A 101 -26.04 33.93 -34.70
N THR A 102 -25.49 35.09 -34.34
CA THR A 102 -26.22 36.38 -34.28
C THR A 102 -25.86 37.25 -35.48
#